data_AF-A0A955EQQ1-F1
#
_entry.id   AF-A0A955EQQ1-F1
#
_cell.length_a   1.000
_cell.length_b   1.000
_cell.length_c   1.000
_cell.angle_alpha   90.00
_cell.angle_beta   90.00
_cell.angle_gamma   90.00
#
_symmetry.space_group_name_H-M   'P 1'
#
loop_
_entity.id
_entity.type
_entity.pdbx_description
1 polymer ?
#
loop_
_entity_poly.entity_id
_entity_poly.type
_entity_poly.pdbx_seq_one_letter_code
_entity_poly.pdbx_strand_id
1 'polypeptide(L)' 'MPTAGARMTALDLDDDEALVIFEFLSRYQESGQLTVAHPGEDRALANLLCLLEKQLVAPFGPDYDRALAEARQRLSAPE' A
#
# COMPACT_ATOMS: atom_id res chain seq x y z
N MET A 1 -28.50 14.98 -9.94
CA MET A 1 -28.29 14.35 -8.61
C MET A 1 -27.02 14.94 -8.03
N PRO A 2 -27.03 15.50 -6.81
CA PRO A 2 -25.80 15.95 -6.17
C PRO A 2 -24.94 14.71 -5.89
N THR A 3 -23.75 14.65 -6.47
CA THR A 3 -22.71 13.71 -6.05
C THR A 3 -22.41 14.00 -4.59
N ALA A 4 -22.77 13.07 -3.70
CA ALA A 4 -22.38 13.15 -2.30
C ALA A 4 -20.86 13.39 -2.27
N GLY A 5 -20.44 14.53 -1.73
CA GLY A 5 -19.02 14.87 -1.65
C GLY A 5 -18.28 13.75 -0.94
N ALA A 6 -17.29 13.17 -1.60
CA ALA A 6 -16.47 12.13 -0.99
C ALA A 6 -15.85 12.70 0.27
N ARG A 7 -16.16 12.11 1.42
CA ARG A 7 -15.53 12.48 2.69
C ARG A 7 -14.14 11.84 2.69
N MET A 8 -13.11 12.69 2.71
CA MET A 8 -11.73 12.22 2.78
C MET A 8 -11.40 11.80 4.22
N THR A 9 -10.70 10.68 4.37
CA THR A 9 -10.18 10.21 5.66
C THR A 9 -8.66 10.23 5.59
N ALA A 10 -8.00 10.82 6.58
CA ALA A 10 -6.54 10.79 6.72
C ALA A 10 -6.14 9.52 7.47
N LEU A 11 -5.11 8.84 6.96
CA LEU A 11 -4.46 7.71 7.60
C LEU A 11 -2.98 8.06 7.71
N ASP A 12 -2.42 7.87 8.90
CA ASP A 12 -0.99 7.95 9.12
C ASP A 12 -0.44 6.52 9.07
N LEU A 13 0.67 6.34 8.37
CA LEU A 13 1.38 5.06 8.26
C LEU A 13 2.83 5.34 8.60
N ASP A 14 3.43 4.52 9.46
CA ASP A 14 4.88 4.55 9.64
C ASP A 14 5.59 4.09 8.36
N ASP A 15 6.87 4.44 8.21
CA ASP A 15 7.71 4.04 7.09
C ASP A 15 7.68 2.51 6.85
N ASP A 16 7.72 1.70 7.92
CA ASP A 16 7.69 0.24 7.81
C ASP A 16 6.33 -0.26 7.27
N GLU A 17 5.22 0.31 7.75
CA GLU A 17 3.87 -0.04 7.28
C GLU A 17 3.66 0.37 5.82
N ALA A 18 4.05 1.59 5.47
CA ALA A 18 3.91 2.14 4.12
C ALA A 18 4.68 1.29 3.11
N LEU A 19 5.90 0.86 3.45
CA LEU A 19 6.74 0.04 2.59
C LEU A 19 6.15 -1.36 2.35
N VAL A 20 5.65 -2.00 3.41
CA VAL A 20 5.07 -3.34 3.32
C VAL A 20 3.74 -3.33 2.56
N ILE A 21 2.89 -2.33 2.79
CA ILE A 21 1.62 -2.17 2.07
C ILE A 21 1.89 -1.87 0.60
N PHE A 22 2.83 -0.99 0.29
CA PHE A 22 3.22 -0.68 -1.09
C PHE A 22 3.59 -1.95 -1.86
N GLU A 23 4.51 -2.75 -1.32
CA GLU A 23 4.93 -4.00 -1.96
C GLU A 23 3.77 -5.00 -2.12
N PHE A 24 2.94 -5.14 -1.08
CA PHE A 24 1.80 -6.05 -1.11
C PHE A 24 0.82 -5.68 -2.23
N LEU A 25 0.50 -4.39 -2.37
CA LEU A 25 -0.39 -3.88 -3.39
C LEU A 25 0.22 -3.97 -4.79
N SER A 26 1.51 -3.64 -4.95
CA SER A 26 2.23 -3.79 -6.22
C SER A 26 2.18 -5.23 -6.72
N ARG A 27 2.56 -6.20 -5.88
CA ARG A 27 2.48 -7.64 -6.23
C ARG A 27 1.06 -8.06 -6.59
N TYR A 28 0.06 -7.55 -5.87
CA TYR A 28 -1.32 -7.84 -6.18
C TYR A 28 -1.72 -7.30 -7.57
N GLN A 29 -1.36 -6.05 -7.90
CA GLN A 29 -1.67 -5.47 -9.21
C GLN A 29 -0.97 -6.21 -10.37
N GLU A 30 0.23 -6.75 -10.14
CA GLU A 30 0.94 -7.55 -11.13
C GLU A 30 0.39 -8.98 -11.27
N SER A 31 0.07 -9.62 -10.15
CA SER A 31 -0.28 -11.05 -10.13
C SER A 31 -1.78 -11.33 -10.19
N GLY A 32 -2.63 -10.37 -9.80
CA GLY A 32 -4.09 -10.53 -9.71
C GLY A 32 -4.55 -11.57 -8.67
N GLN A 33 -3.68 -11.96 -7.73
CA GLN A 33 -3.90 -13.12 -6.85
C GLN A 33 -4.71 -12.83 -5.57
N LEU A 34 -5.51 -11.75 -5.52
CA LEU A 34 -6.49 -11.55 -4.45
C LEU A 34 -7.90 -11.85 -4.94
N THR A 35 -8.73 -12.37 -4.05
CA THR A 35 -10.16 -12.50 -4.31
C THR A 35 -10.81 -11.13 -4.21
N VAL A 36 -11.09 -10.52 -5.37
CA VAL A 36 -11.87 -9.29 -5.48
C VAL A 36 -13.35 -9.65 -5.51
N ALA A 37 -14.09 -9.25 -4.48
CA ALA A 37 -15.54 -9.46 -4.43
C ALA A 37 -16.30 -8.34 -5.17
N HIS A 38 -15.71 -7.15 -5.26
CA HIS A 38 -16.35 -5.98 -5.89
C HIS A 38 -15.32 -5.13 -6.65
N PRO A 39 -15.64 -4.60 -7.85
CA PRO A 39 -14.71 -3.76 -8.63
C PRO A 39 -14.25 -2.48 -7.90
N GLY A 40 -15.03 -2.03 -6.92
CA GLY A 40 -14.65 -0.94 -6.02
C GLY A 40 -13.47 -1.27 -5.10
N GLU A 41 -13.26 -2.54 -4.74
CA GLU A 41 -12.11 -2.97 -3.93
C GLU A 41 -10.82 -2.82 -4.73
N ASP A 42 -10.80 -3.35 -5.95
CA ASP A 42 -9.66 -3.21 -6.86
C ASP A 42 -9.33 -1.73 -7.11
N ARG A 43 -10.36 -0.91 -7.38
CA ARG A 43 -10.18 0.53 -7.57
C ARG A 43 -9.66 1.25 -6.32
N ALA A 44 -10.13 0.87 -5.13
CA ALA A 44 -9.65 1.44 -3.88
C ALA A 44 -8.18 1.08 -3.61
N LEU A 45 -7.81 -0.18 -3.85
CA LEU A 45 -6.44 -0.66 -3.70
C LEU A 45 -5.49 0.01 -4.71
N ALA A 46 -5.91 0.16 -5.97
CA ALA A 46 -5.14 0.87 -6.99
C ALA A 46 -4.94 2.36 -6.65
N ASN A 47 -5.98 3.02 -6.10
CA ASN A 47 -5.85 4.41 -5.65
C ASN A 47 -4.89 4.54 -4.46
N LEU A 48 -4.95 3.60 -3.51
CA LEU A 48 -4.04 3.57 -2.37
C LEU A 48 -2.59 3.37 -2.82
N LEU A 49 -2.34 2.44 -3.76
CA LEU A 49 -1.03 2.24 -4.35
C LEU A 49 -0.48 3.54 -4.97
N CYS A 50 -1.30 4.23 -5.78
CA CYS A 50 -0.91 5.50 -6.39
C CYS A 50 -0.59 6.60 -5.37
N LEU A 51 -1.24 6.61 -4.20
CA LEU A 51 -0.92 7.54 -3.11
C LEU A 51 0.43 7.20 -2.46
N LEU A 52 0.69 5.92 -2.25
CA LEU A 52 1.96 5.43 -1.70
C LEU A 52 3.13 5.71 -2.66
N GLU A 53 2.97 5.47 -3.96
CA GLU A 53 3.97 5.78 -5.00
C GLU A 53 4.41 7.25 -4.98
N LYS A 54 3.50 8.17 -4.64
CA LYS A 54 3.80 9.61 -4.57
C LYS A 54 4.56 10.00 -3.31
N GLN A 55 4.40 9.23 -2.24
CA GLN A 55 4.96 9.54 -0.92
C GLN A 55 6.30 8.81 -0.70
N LEU A 56 6.42 7.58 -1.18
CA LEU A 56 7.57 6.72 -0.94
C LEU A 56 8.69 6.98 -1.95
N VAL A 57 9.85 7.39 -1.45
CA VAL A 57 11.10 7.49 -2.22
C VAL A 57 11.91 6.18 -2.16
N ALA A 58 11.78 5.43 -1.07
CA ALA A 58 12.51 4.19 -0.79
C ALA A 58 12.39 3.06 -1.85
N PRO A 59 11.26 2.86 -2.56
CA PRO A 59 11.11 1.83 -3.60
C PRO A 59 12.09 1.96 -4.77
N PHE A 60 12.67 3.14 -4.95
CA PHE A 60 13.58 3.43 -6.05
C PHE A 60 15.06 3.38 -5.63
N GLY A 61 15.34 2.96 -4.39
CA GLY A 61 16.69 2.81 -3.85
C GLY A 61 17.26 1.40 -4.04
N PRO A 62 18.60 1.24 -4.15
CA PRO A 62 19.24 -0.07 -4.30
C PRO A 62 19.07 -0.99 -3.07
N ASP A 63 18.74 -0.43 -1.90
CA ASP A 63 18.52 -1.16 -0.65
C ASP A 63 17.05 -1.50 -0.37
N TYR A 64 16.15 -1.32 -1.36
CA TYR A 64 14.71 -1.54 -1.16
C TYR A 64 14.38 -2.93 -0.60
N ASP A 65 14.95 -3.99 -1.17
CA ASP A 65 14.67 -5.38 -0.76
C ASP A 65 15.07 -5.63 0.71
N ARG A 66 16.20 -5.06 1.12
CA ARG A 66 16.67 -5.12 2.50
C ARG A 66 15.74 -4.33 3.44
N ALA A 67 15.41 -3.10 3.09
CA ALA A 67 14.52 -2.26 3.88
C ALA A 67 13.15 -2.93 4.07
N LEU A 68 12.61 -3.53 3.01
CA LEU A 68 11.35 -4.27 3.03
C LEU A 68 11.43 -5.51 3.94
N ALA A 69 12.52 -6.27 3.89
CA ALA A 69 12.72 -7.41 4.76
C ALA A 69 12.77 -7.00 6.24
N GLU A 70 13.51 -5.93 6.57
CA GLU A 70 13.59 -5.39 7.93
C GLU A 70 12.23 -4.88 8.43
N ALA A 71 11.48 -4.14 7.59
CA ALA A 71 10.14 -3.66 7.91
C ALA A 71 9.18 -4.81 8.23
N ARG A 72 9.15 -5.86 7.39
CA ARG A 72 8.35 -7.07 7.63
C ARG A 72 8.69 -7.75 8.94
N GLN A 73 9.99 -7.82 9.27
CA GLN A 73 10.44 -8.43 10.51
C GLN A 73 10.00 -7.61 11.73
N ARG A 74 10.12 -6.28 11.68
CA ARG A 74 9.68 -5.40 12.78
C ARG A 74 8.18 -5.50 13.02
N LEU A 75 7.36 -5.49 11.96
CA LEU A 75 5.90 -5.63 12.07
C LEU A 75 5.43 -7.02 12.53
N SER A 76 6.27 -8.05 12.41
CA SER A 76 5.95 -9.42 12.84
C SER A 76 6.52 -9.77 14.22
N ALA A 77 7.32 -8.89 14.83
CA ALA A 77 7.85 -9.12 16.16
C ALA A 77 6.76 -8.86 17.21
N PRO A 78 6.56 -9.75 18.19
CA PRO A 78 5.68 -9.46 19.32
C PRO A 78 6.26 -8.29 20.13
N GLU A 79 5.38 -7.37 20.57
CA GLU A 79 5.72 -6.27 21.48
C GLU A 79 6.31 -6.76 22.82
#